data_AF-A0A218Q316-F1
#
_entry.id   AF-A0A218Q316-F1
#
_cell.length_a   1.000
_cell.length_b   1.000
_cell.length_c   1.000
_cell.angle_alpha   90.00
_cell.angle_beta   90.00
_cell.angle_gamma   90.00
#
_symmetry.space_group_name_H-M   'P 1'
#
loop_
_entity.id
_entity.type
_entity.pdbx_description
1 polymer ?
#
loop_
_entity_poly.entity_id
_entity_poly.type
_entity_poly.pdbx_seq_one_letter_code
_entity_poly.pdbx_strand_id
1 'polypeptide(L)' 'MPSGVEPQIITLIINPKFMEQLMAMEPATIISISVGAALVAVTGYAIYMSFGPPSKQLADPFEDHED' A
#
# COMPACT_ATOMS: atom_id res chain seq x y z
N MET A 1 17.97 -43.78 -11.40
CA MET A 1 16.81 -43.41 -10.56
C MET A 1 17.35 -42.58 -9.40
N PRO A 2 16.87 -41.36 -9.11
CA PRO A 2 16.53 -40.24 -9.97
C PRO A 2 17.74 -39.31 -10.24
N SER A 3 17.53 -38.41 -11.19
CA SER A 3 18.39 -37.34 -11.72
C SER A 3 19.15 -36.52 -10.69
N GLY A 4 20.37 -36.11 -11.05
CA GLY A 4 21.18 -35.09 -10.38
C GLY A 4 20.52 -33.71 -10.41
N VAL A 5 19.49 -33.54 -9.60
CA VAL A 5 18.96 -32.23 -9.23
C VAL A 5 20.08 -31.53 -8.45
N GLU A 6 20.51 -30.38 -8.95
CA GLU A 6 21.68 -29.65 -8.46
C GLU A 6 21.62 -29.53 -6.91
N PRO A 7 22.63 -30.04 -6.18
CA PRO A 7 22.63 -30.03 -4.71
C PRO A 7 22.51 -28.61 -4.12
N GLN A 8 22.82 -27.60 -4.94
CA GLN A 8 22.70 -26.18 -4.61
C GLN A 8 21.24 -25.72 -4.45
N ILE A 9 20.30 -26.19 -5.28
CA ILE A 9 18.88 -25.78 -5.18
C ILE A 9 18.22 -26.42 -3.97
N ILE A 10 18.50 -27.70 -3.72
CA ILE A 10 17.98 -28.40 -2.53
C ILE A 10 18.52 -27.74 -1.25
N THR A 11 19.80 -27.35 -1.24
CA THR A 11 20.40 -26.64 -0.10
C THR A 11 19.81 -25.24 0.08
N LEU A 12 19.53 -24.51 -1.00
CA LEU A 12 18.92 -23.18 -0.94
C LEU A 12 17.49 -23.22 -0.37
N ILE A 13 16.70 -24.21 -0.79
CA ILE A 13 15.31 -24.39 -0.33
C ILE A 13 15.23 -24.80 1.15
N ILE A 14 16.14 -25.64 1.61
CA ILE A 14 16.15 -26.14 2.99
C ILE A 14 16.92 -25.20 3.94
N ASN A 15 17.57 -24.15 3.41
CA ASN A 15 18.31 -23.19 4.21
C ASN A 15 17.35 -22.42 5.15
N PRO A 16 17.52 -22.53 6.49
CA PRO A 16 16.63 -21.88 7.44
C PRO A 16 16.65 -20.35 7.30
N LYS A 17 17.77 -19.76 6.91
CA LYS A 17 17.89 -18.31 6.66
C LYS A 17 17.12 -17.87 5.42
N PHE A 18 17.11 -18.70 4.37
CA PHE A 18 16.34 -18.41 3.16
C PHE A 18 14.84 -18.53 3.41
N MET A 19 14.43 -19.54 4.17
CA MET A 19 13.03 -19.72 4.56
C MET A 19 12.56 -18.61 5.52
N GLU A 20 13.44 -18.16 6.41
CA GLU A 20 13.20 -17.00 7.26
C GLU A 20 13.02 -15.72 6.42
N GLN A 21 13.89 -15.47 5.44
CA GLN A 21 13.76 -14.33 4.52
C GLN A 21 12.48 -14.38 3.66
N LEU A 22 12.02 -15.59 3.27
CA LEU A 22 10.80 -15.76 2.49
C LEU A 22 9.53 -15.53 3.33
N MET A 23 9.59 -15.81 4.64
CA MET A 23 8.45 -15.68 5.55
C MET A 23 8.47 -14.37 6.37
N ALA A 24 9.62 -13.73 6.52
CA ALA A 24 9.79 -12.50 7.27
C ALA A 24 9.78 -11.28 6.33
N MET A 25 8.69 -10.52 6.37
CA MET A 25 8.64 -9.20 5.74
C MET A 25 9.36 -8.19 6.65
N GLU A 26 10.38 -7.53 6.11
CA GLU A 26 11.17 -6.53 6.84
C GLU A 26 10.27 -5.39 7.39
N PRO A 27 10.47 -4.96 8.65
CA PRO A 27 9.68 -3.87 9.25
C PRO A 27 9.70 -2.59 8.42
N ALA A 28 10.82 -2.28 7.76
CA ALA A 28 10.94 -1.13 6.87
C ALA A 28 9.98 -1.21 5.67
N THR A 29 9.76 -2.41 5.12
CA THR A 29 8.83 -2.66 4.01
C THR A 29 7.39 -2.45 4.47
N ILE A 30 7.05 -2.98 5.65
CA ILE A 30 5.71 -2.80 6.25
C ILE A 30 5.42 -1.31 6.43
N ILE A 31 6.34 -0.57 7.06
CA ILE A 31 6.19 0.85 7.31
C ILE A 31 6.04 1.62 6.00
N SER A 32 6.85 1.30 4.99
CA SER A 32 6.79 1.96 3.68
C SER A 32 5.43 1.76 3.00
N ILE A 33 4.89 0.54 3.02
CA ILE A 33 3.57 0.23 2.46
C ILE A 33 2.46 0.91 3.26
N SER A 34 2.54 0.89 4.60
CA SER A 34 1.55 1.55 5.46
C SER A 34 1.49 3.06 5.21
N VAL A 35 2.64 3.72 5.11
CA VAL A 35 2.71 5.15 4.81
C VAL A 35 2.18 5.43 3.41
N GLY A 36 2.58 4.63 2.41
CA GLY A 36 2.06 4.75 1.05
C GLY A 36 0.54 4.61 0.99
N ALA A 37 -0.03 3.60 1.67
CA ALA A 37 -1.47 3.40 1.74
C ALA A 37 -2.19 4.56 2.43
N ALA A 38 -1.62 5.10 3.52
CA ALA A 38 -2.16 6.27 4.21
C ALA A 38 -2.17 7.50 3.29
N LEU A 39 -1.11 7.74 2.51
CA LEU A 39 -1.06 8.85 1.56
C LEU A 39 -2.13 8.72 0.48
N VAL A 40 -2.32 7.52 -0.08
CA VAL A 40 -3.38 7.26 -1.06
C VAL A 40 -4.76 7.48 -0.45
N ALA A 41 -4.99 7.01 0.77
CA ALA A 41 -6.25 7.19 1.48
C ALA A 41 -6.57 8.66 1.76
N VAL A 42 -5.59 9.43 2.27
CA VAL A 42 -5.74 10.88 2.52
C VAL A 42 -5.99 11.63 1.23
N THR A 43 -5.26 11.30 0.16
CA THR A 43 -5.45 11.94 -1.16
C THR A 43 -6.84 11.65 -1.72
N GLY A 44 -7.29 10.39 -1.68
CA GLY A 44 -8.63 10.01 -2.10
C GLY A 44 -9.72 10.67 -1.26
N TYR A 45 -9.51 10.78 0.06
CA TYR A 45 -10.43 11.46 0.96
C TYR A 45 -10.52 12.96 0.67
N ALA A 46 -9.39 13.64 0.38
CA ALA A 46 -9.37 15.04 0.00
C ALA A 46 -10.14 15.28 -1.31
N ILE A 47 -9.97 14.40 -2.31
CA ILE A 47 -10.73 14.46 -3.56
C ILE A 47 -12.23 14.27 -3.30
N TYR A 48 -12.59 13.27 -2.47
CA TYR A 48 -13.98 13.02 -2.10
C TYR A 48 -14.61 14.22 -1.37
N MET A 49 -13.88 14.87 -0.47
CA MET A 49 -14.36 16.07 0.22
C MET A 49 -14.52 17.25 -0.74
N SER A 50 -13.57 17.43 -1.68
CA SER A 50 -13.54 18.58 -2.57
C SER A 50 -14.55 18.50 -3.73
N PHE A 51 -14.82 17.30 -4.24
CA PHE A 51 -15.66 17.10 -5.44
C PHE A 51 -16.84 16.13 -5.23
N GLY A 52 -16.94 15.50 -4.06
CA GLY A 52 -18.01 14.57 -3.74
C GLY A 52 -19.26 15.26 -3.16
N PRO A 53 -20.22 14.48 -2.65
CA PRO A 53 -21.43 15.00 -2.02
C PRO A 53 -21.19 16.08 -0.94
N PRO A 54 -20.13 15.99 -0.10
CA PRO A 54 -19.84 17.02 0.90
C PRO A 54 -19.50 18.40 0.31
N SER A 55 -18.99 18.48 -0.92
CA SER A 55 -18.60 19.75 -1.55
C SER A 55 -19.77 20.72 -1.70
N LYS A 56 -21.00 20.20 -1.84
CA LYS A 56 -22.23 21.01 -1.94
C LYS A 56 -22.55 21.80 -0.67
N GLN A 57 -21.93 21.46 0.45
CA GLN A 57 -22.06 22.23 1.70
C GLN A 57 -21.13 23.46 1.73
N LEU A 58 -20.12 23.52 0.85
CA LEU A 58 -19.40 24.76 0.55
C LEU A 58 -20.21 25.55 -0.49
N ALA A 59 -21.36 26.07 -0.07
CA ALA A 59 -22.17 26.96 -0.89
C ALA A 59 -21.34 28.20 -1.27
N ASP A 60 -21.55 28.70 -2.49
CA ASP A 60 -20.80 29.85 -3.00
C ASP A 60 -21.14 31.08 -2.15
N PRO A 61 -20.18 31.72 -1.47
CA PRO A 61 -20.44 32.89 -0.62
C PRO A 61 -20.94 34.11 -1.41
N PHE A 62 -20.92 34.07 -2.73
CA PHE A 62 -21.42 35.15 -3.59
C PHE A 62 -22.83 34.90 -4.15
N GLU A 63 -23.40 33.70 -3.96
CA GLU A 63 -24.74 33.34 -4.45
C GLU A 63 -25.85 34.16 -3.77
N ASP A 64 -25.65 34.56 -2.51
CA ASP A 64 -26.56 35.41 -1.72
C ASP A 64 -26.40 36.93 -2.01
N HIS A 65 -25.60 37.30 -3.00
CA HIS A 65 -25.29 38.71 -3.33
C HIS A 65 -25.79 39.14 -4.71
N GLU A 66 -26.56 38.31 -5.40
CA GLU A 66 -27.11 38.59 -6.74
C GLU A 66 -28.50 39.28 -6.73
N ASP A 67 -29.06 39.62 -5.56
CA ASP A 67 -30.31 40.40 -5.40
C ASP A 67 -30.08 41.86 -4.96
#